data_AF-A0A849FI10-F1
#
_entry.id   AF-A0A849FI10-F1
#
_cell.length_a   1.000
_cell.length_b   1.000
_cell.length_c   1.000
_cell.angle_alpha   90.00
_cell.angle_beta   90.00
_cell.angle_gamma   90.00
#
_symmetry.space_group_name_H-M   'P 1'
#
loop_
_entity.id
_entity.type
_entity.pdbx_description
1 polymer ?
#
loop_
_entity_poly.entity_id
_entity_poly.type
_entity_poly.pdbx_seq_one_letter_code
_entity_poly.pdbx_strand_id
1 'polypeptide(L)'
;LRSRVAALEEKVSQLPEVIASGGGDNRSTLLDIQLQEIDSRIERLEAQQGELATELELLAISIETTPGNAVALDALERDYENIQSQYNQAVARQSAAATGERIELLSKGERILVLSQPVVPRLPSSPNRPLVAGGGLFLGVLLGGLTVFLLELMNKSVRRPVDLTRSLGIVPLATVPMIRTPGESTRRKSAVLLLFLGFLIGIPVVLYYVHFFILPLDLVFDRLINAVGF
;
A
#
# COMPACT_ATOMS: atom_id res chain seq x y z
N LEU A 1 28.01 -57.96 22.07
CA LEU A 1 29.32 -58.31 22.69
C LEU A 1 29.14 -59.07 23.99
N ARG A 2 28.41 -58.54 25.00
CA ARG A 2 28.11 -59.27 26.26
C ARG A 2 27.48 -60.67 26.08
N SER A 3 26.60 -60.85 25.09
CA SER A 3 25.97 -62.15 24.79
C SER A 3 26.92 -63.20 24.21
N ARG A 4 28.04 -62.78 23.60
CA ARG A 4 29.05 -63.71 23.05
C ARG A 4 30.06 -64.17 24.10
N VAL A 5 30.34 -63.32 25.09
CA VAL A 5 31.20 -63.65 26.23
C VAL A 5 30.51 -64.68 27.13
N ALA A 6 29.23 -64.47 27.46
CA ALA A 6 28.44 -65.40 28.27
C ALA A 6 28.33 -66.81 27.63
N ALA A 7 28.16 -66.87 26.31
CA ALA A 7 28.07 -68.14 25.58
C ALA A 7 29.39 -68.92 25.51
N LEU A 8 30.54 -68.25 25.68
CA LEU A 8 31.84 -68.91 25.78
C LEU A 8 32.09 -69.44 27.20
N GLU A 9 31.70 -68.68 28.22
CA GLU A 9 31.88 -69.03 29.63
C GLU A 9 31.08 -70.28 30.01
N GLU A 10 29.87 -70.43 29.48
CA GLU A 10 29.03 -71.62 29.63
C GLU A 10 29.62 -72.86 28.94
N LYS A 11 30.44 -72.67 27.90
CA LYS A 11 31.08 -73.76 27.16
C LYS A 11 32.34 -74.29 27.86
N VAL A 12 32.96 -73.48 28.71
CA VAL A 12 34.15 -73.83 29.49
C VAL A 12 33.77 -74.61 30.76
N SER A 13 32.58 -74.39 31.31
CA SER A 13 32.11 -75.06 32.54
C SER A 13 31.61 -76.50 32.35
N GLN A 14 31.44 -76.96 31.11
CA GLN A 14 30.86 -78.28 30.80
C GLN A 14 31.89 -79.38 30.42
N LEU A 15 33.19 -79.17 30.62
CA LEU A 15 34.22 -80.18 30.30
C LEU A 15 34.52 -81.09 31.53
N PRO A 16 34.23 -82.41 31.47
CA PRO A 16 34.42 -83.33 32.59
C PRO A 16 35.88 -83.82 32.71
N GLU A 17 36.28 -84.03 33.96
CA GLU A 17 37.59 -84.46 34.45
C GLU A 17 37.80 -85.97 34.22
N VAL A 18 38.60 -86.36 33.21
CA VAL A 18 38.98 -87.77 32.95
C VAL A 18 40.46 -87.89 32.51
N ILE A 19 41.26 -88.44 33.45
CA ILE A 19 42.45 -89.33 33.35
C ILE A 19 43.85 -88.74 33.08
N ALA A 20 44.72 -89.10 34.03
CA ALA A 20 46.17 -88.97 34.07
C ALA A 20 46.93 -89.87 33.08
N SER A 21 48.20 -89.48 32.84
CA SER A 21 49.29 -90.14 32.09
C SER A 21 49.46 -89.76 30.60
N GLY A 22 50.49 -88.95 30.34
CA GLY A 22 51.26 -88.97 29.09
C GLY A 22 50.94 -87.96 27.99
N GLY A 23 49.79 -87.28 28.00
CA GLY A 23 49.37 -86.38 26.90
C GLY A 23 48.83 -85.01 27.31
N GLY A 24 48.85 -84.69 28.61
CA GLY A 24 48.31 -83.44 29.16
C GLY A 24 49.07 -82.19 28.73
N ASP A 25 50.40 -82.31 28.58
CA ASP A 25 51.29 -81.19 28.28
C ASP A 25 51.11 -80.66 26.83
N ASN A 26 50.82 -81.56 25.88
CA ASN A 26 50.56 -81.19 24.48
C ASN A 26 49.16 -80.59 24.26
N ARG A 27 48.15 -80.94 25.07
CA ARG A 27 46.80 -80.36 24.94
C ARG A 27 46.70 -79.01 25.64
N SER A 28 47.35 -78.84 26.80
CA SER A 28 47.45 -77.53 27.46
C SER A 28 48.25 -76.54 26.62
N THR A 29 49.39 -76.95 26.06
CA THR A 29 50.19 -76.07 25.18
C THR A 29 49.47 -75.67 23.90
N LEU A 30 48.71 -76.57 23.26
CA LEU A 30 47.88 -76.21 22.10
C LEU A 30 46.76 -75.23 22.44
N LEU A 31 46.18 -75.33 23.64
CA LEU A 31 45.16 -74.40 24.12
C LEU A 31 45.78 -73.02 24.44
N ASP A 32 46.97 -73.00 25.06
CA ASP A 32 47.70 -71.77 25.37
C ASP A 32 48.10 -71.00 24.10
N ILE A 33 48.51 -71.70 23.03
CA ILE A 33 48.81 -71.08 21.73
C ILE A 33 47.54 -70.43 21.14
N GLN A 34 46.38 -71.10 21.22
CA GLN A 34 45.13 -70.52 20.74
C GLN A 34 44.67 -69.32 21.57
N LEU A 35 44.86 -69.37 22.89
CA LEU A 35 44.57 -68.23 23.78
C LEU A 35 45.47 -67.04 23.45
N GLN A 36 46.78 -67.26 23.26
CA GLN A 36 47.72 -66.22 22.87
C GLN A 36 47.37 -65.60 21.50
N GLU A 37 46.94 -66.42 20.53
CA GLU A 37 46.48 -65.91 19.23
C GLU A 37 45.22 -65.05 19.37
N ILE A 38 44.24 -65.50 20.17
CA ILE A 38 43.01 -64.76 20.46
C ILE A 38 43.33 -63.44 21.17
N ASP A 39 44.21 -63.44 22.18
CA ASP A 39 44.62 -62.25 22.90
C ASP A 39 45.29 -61.24 21.97
N SER A 40 46.21 -61.70 21.10
CA SER A 40 46.81 -60.83 20.08
C SER A 40 45.78 -60.22 19.12
N ARG A 41 44.69 -60.95 18.85
CA ARG A 41 43.62 -60.51 17.97
C ARG A 41 42.70 -59.52 18.66
N ILE A 42 42.44 -59.71 19.96
CA ILE A 42 41.72 -58.75 20.81
C ILE A 42 42.51 -57.44 20.85
N GLU A 43 43.80 -57.48 21.14
CA GLU A 43 44.66 -56.29 21.20
C GLU A 43 44.66 -55.51 19.86
N ARG A 44 44.79 -56.22 18.72
CA ARG A 44 44.68 -55.58 17.39
C ARG A 44 43.31 -54.94 17.15
N LEU A 45 42.22 -55.60 17.55
CA LEU A 45 40.86 -55.09 17.37
C LEU A 45 40.58 -53.90 18.29
N GLU A 46 41.12 -53.90 19.52
CA GLU A 46 41.03 -52.77 20.45
C GLU A 46 41.84 -51.57 19.92
N ALA A 47 43.04 -51.79 19.38
CA ALA A 47 43.82 -50.74 18.73
C ALA A 47 43.08 -50.15 17.51
N GLN A 48 42.49 -51.00 16.66
CA GLN A 48 41.66 -50.56 15.53
C GLN A 48 40.42 -49.79 15.99
N GLN A 49 39.78 -50.23 17.09
CA GLN A 49 38.63 -49.53 17.65
C GLN A 49 39.01 -48.13 18.15
N GLY A 50 40.17 -47.99 18.81
CA GLY A 50 40.69 -46.69 19.25
C GLY A 50 40.99 -45.74 18.09
N GLU A 51 41.61 -46.25 17.02
CA GLU A 51 41.89 -45.51 15.80
C GLU A 51 40.60 -45.03 15.11
N LEU A 52 39.63 -45.95 14.90
CA LEU A 52 38.33 -45.64 14.32
C LEU A 52 37.52 -44.65 15.17
N ALA A 53 37.62 -44.73 16.50
CA ALA A 53 36.95 -43.77 17.39
C ALA A 53 37.53 -42.36 17.23
N THR A 54 38.85 -42.25 17.09
CA THR A 54 39.53 -40.97 16.84
C THR A 54 39.18 -40.41 15.46
N GLU A 55 39.14 -41.27 14.42
CA GLU A 55 38.75 -40.86 13.07
C GLU A 55 37.29 -40.37 13.02
N LEU A 56 36.38 -41.05 13.74
CA LEU A 56 34.99 -40.62 13.87
C LEU A 56 34.84 -39.28 14.58
N GLU A 57 35.64 -39.01 15.61
CA GLU A 57 35.64 -37.73 16.31
C GLU A 57 36.10 -36.60 15.39
N LEU A 58 37.20 -36.80 14.65
CA LEU A 58 37.70 -35.83 13.68
C LEU A 58 36.67 -35.57 12.56
N LEU A 59 36.02 -36.63 12.07
CA LEU A 59 34.98 -36.51 11.05
C LEU A 59 33.76 -35.76 11.60
N ALA A 60 33.33 -36.03 12.83
CA ALA A 60 32.23 -35.33 13.47
C ALA A 60 32.52 -33.82 13.59
N ILE A 61 33.72 -33.45 14.03
CA ILE A 61 34.17 -32.05 14.10
C ILE A 61 34.17 -31.41 12.70
N SER A 62 34.62 -32.13 11.68
CA SER A 62 34.60 -31.64 10.29
C SER A 62 33.18 -31.40 9.78
N ILE A 63 32.24 -32.31 10.06
CA ILE A 63 30.84 -32.18 9.68
C ILE A 63 30.19 -30.99 10.40
N GLU A 64 30.47 -30.79 11.69
CA GLU A 64 29.94 -29.67 12.46
C GLU A 64 30.47 -28.31 12.00
N THR A 65 31.73 -28.24 11.55
CA THR A 65 32.36 -26.97 11.12
C THR A 65 32.04 -26.61 9.66
N THR A 66 31.68 -27.57 8.82
CA THR A 66 31.40 -27.36 7.39
C THR A 66 30.28 -26.35 7.11
N PRO A 67 29.11 -26.39 7.77
CA PRO A 67 28.05 -25.41 7.54
C PRO A 67 28.46 -23.98 7.85
N GLY A 68 29.23 -23.76 8.91
CA GLY A 68 29.73 -22.42 9.28
C GLY A 68 30.65 -21.83 8.20
N ASN A 69 31.55 -22.66 7.68
CA ASN A 69 32.44 -22.27 6.58
C ASN A 69 31.66 -21.99 5.28
N ALA A 70 30.64 -22.79 4.96
CA ALA A 70 29.80 -22.58 3.79
C ALA A 70 29.02 -21.26 3.85
N VAL A 71 28.47 -20.92 5.03
CA VAL A 71 27.78 -19.62 5.24
C VAL A 71 28.77 -18.45 5.12
N ALA A 72 29.98 -18.59 5.66
CA ALA A 72 31.00 -17.55 5.56
C ALA A 72 31.46 -17.34 4.11
N LEU A 73 31.62 -18.41 3.34
CA LEU A 73 31.96 -18.34 1.92
C LEU A 73 30.86 -17.66 1.11
N ASP A 74 29.60 -18.07 1.29
CA ASP A 74 28.45 -17.49 0.60
C ASP A 74 28.26 -16.00 0.95
N ALA A 75 28.57 -15.58 2.17
CA ALA A 75 28.61 -14.16 2.53
C ALA A 75 29.72 -13.40 1.77
N LEU A 76 30.93 -13.98 1.70
CA LEU A 76 32.07 -13.37 1.00
C LEU A 76 31.84 -13.27 -0.52
N GLU A 77 31.23 -14.29 -1.12
CA GLU A 77 30.87 -14.30 -2.54
C GLU A 77 29.84 -13.21 -2.86
N ARG A 78 28.79 -13.06 -2.04
CA ARG A 78 27.80 -11.98 -2.19
C ARG A 78 28.43 -10.59 -2.03
N ASP A 79 29.31 -10.41 -1.07
CA ASP A 79 30.02 -9.14 -0.88
C ASP A 79 30.93 -8.83 -2.06
N TYR A 80 31.64 -9.83 -2.59
CA TYR A 80 32.45 -9.69 -3.80
C TYR A 80 31.60 -9.25 -5.01
N GLU A 81 30.46 -9.90 -5.26
CA GLU A 81 29.56 -9.53 -6.35
C GLU A 81 29.01 -8.10 -6.19
N ASN A 82 28.64 -7.71 -4.97
CA ASN A 82 28.17 -6.37 -4.66
C ASN A 82 29.26 -5.31 -4.92
N ILE A 83 30.48 -5.55 -4.46
CA ILE A 83 31.62 -4.65 -4.65
C ILE A 83 31.97 -4.56 -6.14
N GLN A 84 31.98 -5.68 -6.85
CA GLN A 84 32.25 -5.72 -8.29
C GLN A 84 31.22 -4.91 -9.08
N SER A 85 29.93 -5.03 -8.73
CA SER A 85 28.85 -4.25 -9.35
C SER A 85 29.01 -2.75 -9.10
N GLN A 86 29.30 -2.36 -7.85
CA GLN A 86 29.54 -0.97 -7.48
C GLN A 86 30.77 -0.39 -8.20
N TYR A 87 31.85 -1.16 -8.29
CA TYR A 87 33.06 -0.78 -9.03
C TYR A 87 32.75 -0.52 -10.51
N ASN A 88 32.06 -1.45 -11.16
CA ASN A 88 31.68 -1.31 -12.57
C ASN A 88 30.82 -0.06 -12.82
N GLN A 89 29.85 0.22 -11.93
CA GLN A 89 29.04 1.43 -11.99
C GLN A 89 29.86 2.70 -11.78
N ALA A 90 30.79 2.70 -10.83
CA ALA A 90 31.67 3.84 -10.56
C ALA A 90 32.56 4.15 -11.77
N VAL A 91 33.16 3.13 -12.40
CA VAL A 91 33.96 3.29 -13.62
C VAL A 91 33.12 3.85 -14.77
N ALA A 92 31.90 3.34 -14.96
CA ALA A 92 30.99 3.87 -15.99
C ALA A 92 30.62 5.33 -15.75
N ARG A 93 30.30 5.72 -14.50
CA ARG A 93 30.01 7.10 -14.11
C ARG A 93 31.23 8.01 -14.29
N GLN A 94 32.43 7.54 -13.97
CA GLN A 94 33.67 8.29 -14.18
C GLN A 94 33.90 8.55 -15.68
N SER A 95 33.71 7.56 -16.53
CA SER A 95 33.84 7.70 -17.99
C SER A 95 32.82 8.70 -18.56
N ALA A 96 31.57 8.64 -18.10
CA ALA A 96 30.52 9.58 -18.49
C ALA A 96 30.85 11.01 -18.01
N ALA A 97 31.32 11.17 -16.77
CA ALA A 97 31.73 12.46 -16.23
C ALA A 97 32.92 13.07 -16.98
N ALA A 98 33.96 12.27 -17.27
CA ALA A 98 35.11 12.71 -18.06
C ALA A 98 34.70 13.13 -19.49
N THR A 99 33.71 12.45 -20.07
CA THR A 99 33.13 12.84 -21.36
C THR A 99 32.39 14.18 -21.25
N GLY A 100 31.57 14.35 -20.20
CA GLY A 100 30.87 15.61 -19.92
C GLY A 100 31.82 16.79 -19.70
N GLU A 101 32.87 16.60 -18.90
CA GLU A 101 33.94 17.58 -18.68
C GLU A 101 34.59 17.98 -20.01
N ARG A 102 34.91 17.00 -20.87
CA ARG A 102 35.52 17.29 -22.18
C ARG A 102 34.58 18.07 -23.10
N ILE A 103 33.27 17.84 -23.05
CA ILE A 103 32.27 18.62 -23.81
C ILE A 103 32.22 20.06 -23.31
N GLU A 104 32.26 20.27 -21.99
CA GLU A 104 32.30 21.59 -21.36
C GLU A 104 33.59 22.34 -21.70
N LEU A 105 34.76 21.71 -21.55
CA LEU A 105 36.07 22.28 -21.89
C LEU A 105 36.17 22.67 -23.37
N LEU A 106 35.61 21.84 -24.27
CA LEU A 106 35.56 22.15 -25.70
C LEU A 106 34.51 23.22 -26.04
N SER A 107 33.74 23.72 -25.06
CA SER A 107 32.60 24.63 -25.28
C SER A 107 31.61 24.12 -26.34
N LYS A 108 31.53 22.79 -26.51
CA LYS A 108 30.61 22.12 -27.44
C LYS A 108 29.30 21.70 -26.77
N GLY A 109 29.12 22.03 -25.50
CA GLY A 109 27.85 21.81 -24.78
C GLY A 109 26.77 22.78 -25.24
N GLU A 110 25.51 22.34 -25.17
CA GLU A 110 24.35 23.18 -25.38
C GLU A 110 24.33 24.29 -24.32
N ARG A 111 24.45 25.55 -24.75
CA ARG A 111 24.33 26.70 -23.84
C ARG A 111 22.86 27.07 -23.72
N ILE A 112 22.28 26.87 -22.54
CA ILE A 112 20.93 27.36 -22.23
C ILE A 112 21.01 28.89 -22.16
N LEU A 113 20.56 29.55 -23.22
CA LEU A 113 20.40 30.99 -23.28
C LEU A 113 18.95 31.32 -22.94
N VAL A 114 18.74 32.24 -22.00
CA VAL A 114 17.41 32.77 -21.73
C VAL A 114 17.03 33.69 -22.88
N LEU A 115 16.32 33.17 -23.88
CA LEU A 115 15.87 33.95 -25.05
C LEU A 115 14.88 35.05 -24.65
N SER A 116 14.01 34.76 -23.69
CA SER A 116 13.01 35.72 -23.18
C SER A 116 12.59 35.38 -21.75
N GLN A 117 12.44 36.38 -20.89
CA GLN A 117 11.90 36.20 -19.56
C GLN A 117 10.42 35.79 -19.60
N PRO A 118 9.94 34.98 -18.63
CA PRO A 118 8.53 34.63 -18.54
C PRO A 118 7.66 35.88 -18.41
N VAL A 119 6.66 36.03 -19.28
CA VAL A 119 5.70 37.13 -19.20
C VAL A 119 4.52 36.70 -18.33
N VAL A 120 4.19 37.51 -17.33
CA VAL A 120 2.98 37.28 -16.52
C VAL A 120 1.72 37.39 -17.38
N PRO A 121 0.74 36.47 -17.25
CA PRO A 121 -0.49 36.56 -18.00
C PRO A 121 -1.23 37.86 -17.72
N ARG A 122 -1.59 38.61 -18.78
CA ARG A 122 -2.37 39.86 -18.64
C ARG A 122 -3.85 39.59 -18.36
N LEU A 123 -4.30 38.37 -18.60
CA LEU A 123 -5.69 37.94 -18.47
C LEU A 123 -5.73 36.67 -17.62
N PRO A 124 -6.75 36.51 -16.76
CA PRO A 124 -6.95 35.27 -16.02
C PRO A 124 -7.21 34.11 -16.99
N SER A 125 -6.53 32.99 -16.81
CA SER A 125 -6.73 31.78 -17.61
C SER A 125 -8.08 31.11 -17.34
N SER A 126 -8.60 31.27 -16.12
CA SER A 126 -9.91 30.76 -15.69
C SER A 126 -10.40 31.50 -14.44
N PRO A 127 -11.72 31.51 -14.16
CA PRO A 127 -12.83 31.19 -15.07
C PRO A 127 -13.25 32.37 -15.97
N ASN A 128 -13.98 32.08 -17.04
CA ASN A 128 -14.46 33.11 -17.98
C ASN A 128 -15.57 33.97 -17.32
N ARG A 129 -15.16 35.05 -16.66
CA ARG A 129 -16.03 35.97 -15.89
C ARG A 129 -17.33 36.38 -16.59
N PRO A 130 -17.36 36.78 -17.88
CA PRO A 130 -18.61 37.11 -18.57
C PRO A 130 -19.55 35.91 -18.75
N LEU A 131 -19.02 34.69 -18.93
CA LEU A 131 -19.85 33.49 -19.04
C LEU A 131 -20.54 33.20 -17.70
N VAL A 132 -19.80 33.28 -16.60
CA VAL A 132 -20.34 33.08 -15.25
C VAL A 132 -21.40 34.15 -14.92
N ALA A 133 -21.12 35.42 -15.22
CA ALA A 133 -22.06 36.51 -15.00
C ALA A 133 -23.35 36.34 -15.84
N GLY A 134 -23.22 36.00 -17.13
CA GLY A 134 -24.34 35.77 -18.01
C GLY A 134 -25.18 34.55 -17.60
N GLY A 135 -24.52 33.44 -17.27
CA GLY A 135 -25.18 32.22 -16.80
C GLY A 135 -25.92 32.42 -15.48
N GLY A 136 -25.30 33.12 -14.53
CA GLY A 136 -25.93 33.45 -13.24
C GLY A 136 -27.16 34.35 -13.39
N LEU A 137 -27.09 35.37 -14.24
CA LEU A 137 -28.23 36.25 -14.52
C LEU A 137 -29.37 35.46 -15.17
N PHE A 138 -29.07 34.66 -16.19
CA PHE A 138 -30.07 33.85 -16.89
C PHE A 138 -30.77 32.87 -15.94
N LEU A 139 -30.01 32.10 -15.16
CA LEU A 139 -30.56 31.17 -14.18
C LEU A 139 -31.36 31.88 -13.09
N GLY A 140 -30.90 33.03 -12.61
CA GLY A 140 -31.61 33.82 -11.60
C GLY A 140 -32.98 34.30 -12.10
N VAL A 141 -33.04 34.83 -13.33
CA VAL A 141 -34.32 35.24 -13.95
C VAL A 141 -35.24 34.04 -14.18
N LEU A 142 -34.69 32.93 -14.67
CA LEU A 142 -35.45 31.71 -14.94
C LEU A 142 -36.05 31.14 -13.65
N LEU A 143 -35.25 30.97 -12.60
CA LEU A 143 -35.72 30.46 -11.31
C LEU A 143 -36.70 31.42 -10.62
N GLY A 144 -36.46 32.73 -10.70
CA GLY A 144 -37.39 33.74 -10.18
C GLY A 144 -38.74 33.69 -10.88
N GLY A 145 -38.74 33.64 -12.21
CA GLY A 145 -39.95 33.51 -13.03
C GLY A 145 -40.70 32.21 -12.74
N LEU A 146 -39.98 31.09 -12.67
CA LEU A 146 -40.54 29.78 -12.34
C LEU A 146 -41.19 29.79 -10.95
N THR A 147 -40.54 30.39 -9.96
CA THR A 147 -41.09 30.51 -8.60
C THR A 147 -42.39 31.31 -8.57
N VAL A 148 -42.44 32.46 -9.26
CA VAL A 148 -43.67 33.26 -9.35
C VAL A 148 -44.78 32.51 -10.07
N PHE A 149 -44.45 31.84 -11.17
CA PHE A 149 -45.40 31.00 -11.91
C PHE A 149 -45.97 29.88 -11.03
N LEU A 150 -45.12 29.20 -10.28
CA LEU A 150 -45.52 28.12 -9.36
C LEU A 150 -46.41 28.64 -8.23
N LEU A 151 -46.07 29.80 -7.65
CA LEU A 151 -46.88 30.46 -6.62
C LEU A 151 -48.26 30.86 -7.15
N GLU A 152 -48.35 31.34 -8.39
CA GLU A 152 -49.63 31.68 -9.01
C GLU A 152 -50.45 30.42 -9.32
N LEU A 153 -49.81 29.34 -9.78
CA LEU A 153 -50.49 28.06 -10.02
C LEU A 153 -51.06 27.44 -8.73
N MET A 154 -50.36 27.60 -7.61
CA MET A 154 -50.82 27.13 -6.29
C MET A 154 -51.85 28.07 -5.64
N ASN A 155 -51.96 29.32 -6.11
CA ASN A 155 -52.85 30.32 -5.55
C ASN A 155 -54.29 30.15 -6.07
N LYS A 156 -55.12 29.44 -5.32
CA LYS A 156 -56.56 29.23 -5.62
C LYS A 156 -57.48 30.41 -5.21
N SER A 157 -56.94 31.61 -5.02
CA SER A 157 -57.73 32.77 -4.60
C SER A 157 -58.60 33.31 -5.75
N VAL A 158 -59.91 33.38 -5.51
CA VAL A 158 -60.89 33.98 -6.43
C VAL A 158 -60.71 35.50 -6.45
N ARG A 159 -60.26 36.06 -7.59
CA ARG A 159 -59.97 37.51 -7.71
C ARG A 159 -60.83 38.21 -8.74
N ARG A 160 -61.37 37.48 -9.71
CA ARG A 160 -62.24 38.01 -10.74
C ARG A 160 -63.64 37.42 -10.66
N PRO A 161 -64.68 38.19 -11.06
CA PRO A 161 -66.05 37.68 -11.11
C PRO A 161 -66.19 36.42 -11.98
N VAL A 162 -65.41 36.33 -13.06
CA VAL A 162 -65.35 35.16 -13.95
C VAL A 162 -64.83 33.90 -13.24
N ASP A 163 -63.98 34.05 -12.21
CA ASP A 163 -63.45 32.93 -11.44
C ASP A 163 -64.55 32.28 -10.59
N LEU A 164 -65.51 33.08 -10.07
CA LEU A 164 -66.70 32.58 -9.35
C LEU A 164 -67.62 31.77 -10.27
N THR A 165 -67.86 32.27 -11.48
CA THR A 165 -68.71 31.57 -12.45
C THR A 165 -68.08 30.28 -12.92
N ARG A 166 -66.75 30.25 -13.14
CA ARG A 166 -66.01 29.04 -13.53
C ARG A 166 -65.89 28.01 -12.40
N SER A 167 -65.72 28.44 -11.16
CA SER A 167 -65.50 27.53 -10.02
C SER A 167 -66.78 27.08 -9.32
N LEU A 168 -67.81 27.93 -9.25
CA LEU A 168 -69.04 27.70 -8.50
C LEU A 168 -70.32 27.71 -9.37
N GLY A 169 -70.23 28.04 -10.67
CA GLY A 169 -71.38 28.05 -11.59
C GLY A 169 -72.38 29.18 -11.37
N ILE A 170 -72.06 30.17 -10.52
CA ILE A 170 -72.94 31.27 -10.15
C ILE A 170 -72.60 32.56 -10.89
N VAL A 171 -73.62 33.34 -11.24
CA VAL A 171 -73.49 34.66 -11.88
C VAL A 171 -73.51 35.75 -10.81
N PRO A 172 -72.45 36.57 -10.68
CA PRO A 172 -72.42 37.66 -9.72
C PRO A 172 -73.36 38.80 -10.16
N LEU A 173 -74.26 39.21 -9.26
CA LEU A 173 -75.26 40.27 -9.53
C LEU A 173 -74.65 41.70 -9.48
N ALA A 174 -73.62 41.91 -8.66
CA ALA A 174 -72.88 43.16 -8.56
C ALA A 174 -71.46 42.90 -8.05
N THR A 175 -70.50 43.72 -8.46
CA THR A 175 -69.11 43.67 -7.99
C THR A 175 -68.80 44.89 -7.16
N VAL A 176 -68.43 44.70 -5.89
CA VAL A 176 -67.96 45.81 -5.04
C VAL A 176 -66.44 45.89 -5.18
N PRO A 177 -65.88 47.03 -5.63
CA PRO A 177 -64.44 47.19 -5.70
C PRO A 177 -63.85 47.17 -4.29
N MET A 178 -62.79 46.38 -4.10
CA MET A 178 -62.09 46.33 -2.82
C MET A 178 -61.28 47.62 -2.63
N ILE A 179 -61.73 48.49 -1.71
CA ILE A 179 -61.00 49.69 -1.31
C ILE A 179 -59.99 49.27 -0.22
N ARG A 180 -58.71 49.25 -0.57
CA ARG A 180 -57.63 48.94 0.39
C ARG A 180 -57.29 50.17 1.21
N THR A 181 -57.09 49.99 2.51
CA THR A 181 -56.63 51.07 3.37
C THR A 181 -55.14 51.37 3.12
N PRO A 182 -54.67 52.62 3.31
CA PRO A 182 -53.26 52.97 3.08
C PRO A 182 -52.29 52.14 3.93
N GLY A 183 -52.71 51.72 5.14
CA GLY A 183 -51.93 50.86 6.03
C GLY A 183 -51.75 49.41 5.57
N GLU A 184 -52.72 48.84 4.84
CA GLU A 184 -52.60 47.48 4.27
C GLU A 184 -51.65 47.45 3.07
N SER A 185 -51.64 48.52 2.26
CA SER A 185 -50.76 48.66 1.11
C SER A 185 -49.29 48.79 1.53
N THR A 186 -49.00 49.60 2.55
CA THR A 186 -47.64 49.76 3.08
C THR A 186 -47.13 48.49 3.76
N ARG A 187 -47.96 47.80 4.56
CA ARG A 187 -47.57 46.52 5.18
C ARG A 187 -47.24 45.43 4.15
N ARG A 188 -48.02 45.34 3.06
CA ARG A 188 -47.74 44.37 1.99
C ARG A 188 -46.47 44.74 1.23
N LYS A 189 -46.29 46.02 0.89
CA LYS A 189 -45.07 46.50 0.21
C LYS A 189 -43.83 46.29 1.08
N SER A 190 -43.91 46.56 2.39
CA SER A 190 -42.80 46.35 3.31
C SER A 190 -42.50 44.86 3.50
N ALA A 191 -43.51 43.98 3.56
CA ALA A 191 -43.29 42.53 3.62
C ALA A 191 -42.59 41.99 2.37
N VAL A 192 -43.01 42.45 1.18
CA VAL A 192 -42.35 42.10 -0.09
C VAL A 192 -40.92 42.65 -0.15
N LEU A 193 -40.71 43.88 0.31
CA LEU A 193 -39.38 44.51 0.36
C LEU A 193 -38.46 43.79 1.35
N LEU A 194 -38.95 43.40 2.53
CA LEU A 194 -38.21 42.63 3.52
C LEU A 194 -37.85 41.23 3.00
N LEU A 195 -38.77 40.56 2.31
CA LEU A 195 -38.47 39.28 1.65
C LEU A 195 -37.40 39.42 0.58
N PHE A 196 -37.51 40.45 -0.27
CA PHE A 196 -36.52 40.74 -1.30
C PHE A 196 -35.14 41.04 -0.69
N LEU A 197 -35.09 41.87 0.36
CA LEU A 197 -33.86 42.19 1.09
C LEU A 197 -33.27 40.96 1.78
N GLY A 198 -34.13 40.11 2.37
CA GLY A 198 -33.73 38.84 2.98
C GLY A 198 -33.12 37.87 1.96
N PHE A 199 -33.67 37.81 0.75
CA PHE A 199 -33.12 36.98 -0.33
C PHE A 199 -31.80 37.56 -0.89
N LEU A 200 -31.73 38.89 -1.05
CA LEU A 200 -30.56 39.63 -1.50
C LEU A 200 -29.35 39.43 -0.58
N ILE A 201 -29.58 39.35 0.73
CA ILE A 201 -28.53 39.15 1.74
C ILE A 201 -28.30 37.66 2.05
N GLY A 202 -29.38 36.87 2.08
CA GLY A 202 -29.32 35.45 2.45
C GLY A 202 -28.55 34.58 1.45
N ILE A 203 -28.80 34.76 0.15
CA ILE A 203 -28.08 34.01 -0.90
C ILE A 203 -26.55 34.19 -0.81
N PRO A 204 -26.00 35.42 -0.80
CA PRO A 204 -24.55 35.60 -0.74
C PRO A 204 -23.94 35.11 0.58
N VAL A 205 -24.65 35.22 1.71
CA VAL A 205 -24.19 34.68 3.01
C VAL A 205 -24.11 33.15 2.97
N VAL A 206 -25.13 32.48 2.41
CA VAL A 206 -25.12 31.02 2.23
C VAL A 206 -24.01 30.58 1.30
N LEU A 207 -23.80 31.28 0.17
CA LEU A 207 -22.71 30.99 -0.76
C LEU A 207 -21.33 31.17 -0.10
N TYR A 208 -21.14 32.25 0.67
CA TYR A 208 -19.92 32.49 1.44
C TYR A 208 -19.67 31.38 2.46
N TYR A 209 -20.71 30.97 3.19
CA TYR A 209 -20.61 29.90 4.19
C TYR A 209 -20.24 28.55 3.56
N VAL A 210 -20.88 28.19 2.44
CA VAL A 210 -20.58 26.94 1.71
C VAL A 210 -19.14 26.94 1.17
N HIS A 211 -18.68 28.07 0.63
CA HIS A 211 -17.31 28.21 0.13
C HIS A 211 -16.25 28.02 1.25
N PHE A 212 -16.51 28.54 2.45
CA PHE A 212 -15.55 28.50 3.54
C PHE A 212 -15.55 27.17 4.32
N PHE A 213 -16.70 26.50 4.48
CA PHE A 213 -16.86 25.45 5.50
C PHE A 213 -16.99 24.01 4.97
N ILE A 214 -17.37 23.77 3.70
CA ILE A 214 -17.66 22.40 3.24
C ILE A 214 -16.68 21.92 2.16
N LEU A 215 -16.51 22.61 1.03
CA LEU A 215 -15.67 22.16 -0.10
C LEU A 215 -15.29 23.38 -0.97
N PRO A 216 -14.03 23.49 -1.47
CA PRO A 216 -13.74 24.47 -2.51
C PRO A 216 -14.61 24.14 -3.72
N LEU A 217 -15.40 25.12 -4.18
CA LEU A 217 -16.41 24.97 -5.23
C LEU A 217 -15.84 24.37 -6.53
N ASP A 218 -14.54 24.50 -6.74
CA ASP A 218 -13.79 23.94 -7.85
C ASP A 218 -13.99 22.41 -7.95
N LEU A 219 -13.98 21.69 -6.83
CA LEU A 219 -14.11 20.22 -6.84
C LEU A 219 -15.55 19.74 -7.14
N VAL A 220 -16.55 20.56 -6.80
CA VAL A 220 -17.96 20.25 -7.05
C VAL A 220 -18.31 20.54 -8.51
N PHE A 221 -17.79 21.63 -9.07
CA PHE A 221 -17.91 21.94 -10.50
C PHE A 221 -17.21 20.89 -11.37
N ASP A 222 -15.98 20.49 -11.02
CA ASP A 222 -15.25 19.46 -11.76
C ASP A 222 -15.97 18.11 -11.71
N ARG A 223 -16.57 17.72 -10.58
CA ARG A 223 -17.36 16.47 -10.51
C ARG A 223 -18.67 16.53 -11.30
N LEU A 224 -19.34 17.69 -11.34
CA LEU A 224 -20.56 17.86 -12.14
C LEU A 224 -20.26 17.86 -13.63
N ILE A 225 -19.17 18.50 -14.06
CA ILE A 225 -18.73 18.55 -15.46
C ILE A 225 -18.29 17.15 -15.93
N ASN A 226 -17.47 16.45 -15.14
CA ASN A 226 -17.05 15.08 -15.46
C ASN A 226 -18.22 14.07 -15.42
N ALA A 227 -19.23 14.27 -14.58
CA ALA A 227 -20.42 13.40 -14.53
C ALA A 227 -21.40 13.66 -15.69
N VAL A 228 -21.40 14.86 -16.26
CA VAL A 228 -22.23 15.24 -17.42
C VAL A 228 -21.48 15.07 -18.76
N GLY A 229 -20.21 14.65 -18.71
CA GLY A 229 -19.44 14.24 -19.89
C GLY A 229 -18.95 15.40 -20.76
N PHE A 230 -18.43 16.45 -20.13
CA PHE A 230 -17.59 17.45 -20.79
C PHE A 230 -16.26 17.61 -20.07
#